data_AF-A0A1S2R6X3-F1
#
_entry.id   AF-A0A1S2R6X3-F1
#
_cell.length_a   1.000
_cell.length_b   1.000
_cell.length_c   1.000
_cell.angle_alpha   90.00
_cell.angle_beta   90.00
_cell.angle_gamma   90.00
#
_symmetry.space_group_name_H-M   'P 1'
#
loop_
_entity.id
_entity.type
_entity.pdbx_description
1 polymer ?
#
loop_
_entity_poly.entity_id
_entity_poly.type
_entity_poly.pdbx_seq_one_letter_code
_entity_poly.pdbx_strand_id
1 'polypeptide(L)'
;MDIEQDILRTKRRAKWGCLIGAVVLILLPILLFVGYFYYQTEIKERTLIVSHSPNSANTIKIEEKGEPAFFGSSSVRIKYQNQHIDLIISNDGKTLDDSNASIKWESNDTAIITLEGEEQFPETIVFNKNNRKLFKNVQIQVDSNTLVTSESPDHKKIIEIREITRSQGQKPKRLLRIYYGKKGSNLNKYKEYYHLDRSYKADQLYVDWTNNTQASIRIFTDSGFEDSVQIDFNKY
;
A
#
# COMPACT_ATOMS: atom_id res chain seq x y z
N MET A 1 79.46 -10.07 7.30
CA MET A 1 78.26 -9.96 8.15
C MET A 1 77.01 -9.51 7.37
N ASP A 2 77.11 -9.18 6.07
CA ASP A 2 75.97 -8.71 5.24
C ASP A 2 75.05 -9.81 4.67
N ILE A 3 75.59 -10.95 4.23
CA ILE A 3 74.83 -11.95 3.45
C ILE A 3 73.71 -12.61 4.28
N GLU A 4 73.99 -12.89 5.55
CA GLU A 4 73.02 -13.56 6.43
C GLU A 4 71.84 -12.65 6.80
N GLN A 5 72.09 -11.34 6.96
CA GLN A 5 71.05 -10.34 7.20
C GLN A 5 70.17 -10.12 5.96
N ASP A 6 70.73 -10.16 4.76
CA ASP A 6 69.97 -10.02 3.51
C ASP A 6 69.10 -11.25 3.20
N ILE A 7 69.57 -12.47 3.51
CA ILE A 7 68.78 -13.70 3.39
C ILE A 7 67.59 -13.69 4.37
N LEU A 8 67.78 -13.19 5.59
CA LEU A 8 66.69 -13.07 6.58
C LEU A 8 65.66 -12.01 6.17
N ARG A 9 66.11 -10.86 5.63
CA ARG A 9 65.24 -9.79 5.13
C ARG A 9 64.41 -10.24 3.92
N THR A 10 65.00 -10.95 2.96
CA THR A 10 64.28 -11.50 1.79
C THR A 10 63.26 -12.56 2.18
N LYS A 11 63.61 -13.50 3.09
CA LYS A 11 62.65 -14.48 3.62
C LYS A 11 61.48 -13.81 4.36
N ARG A 12 61.73 -12.74 5.12
CA ARG A 12 60.68 -11.98 5.82
C ARG A 12 59.77 -11.23 4.85
N ARG A 13 60.33 -10.58 3.82
CA ARG A 13 59.57 -9.93 2.74
C ARG A 13 58.73 -10.92 1.94
N ALA A 14 59.26 -12.11 1.63
CA ALA A 14 58.51 -13.16 0.95
C ALA A 14 57.34 -13.70 1.80
N LYS A 15 57.55 -13.90 3.11
CA LYS A 15 56.48 -14.30 4.04
C LYS A 15 55.40 -13.23 4.19
N TRP A 16 55.78 -11.95 4.27
CA TRP A 16 54.84 -10.84 4.33
C TRP A 16 54.09 -10.64 3.00
N GLY A 17 54.78 -10.78 1.86
CA GLY A 17 54.14 -10.77 0.54
C GLY A 17 53.14 -11.91 0.35
N CYS A 18 53.46 -13.11 0.85
CA CYS A 18 52.56 -14.26 0.84
C CYS A 18 51.35 -14.06 1.77
N LEU A 19 51.55 -13.52 2.98
CA LEU A 19 50.46 -13.18 3.89
C LEU A 19 49.55 -12.08 3.33
N ILE A 20 50.11 -11.01 2.76
CA ILE A 20 49.34 -9.95 2.12
C ILE A 20 48.57 -10.52 0.91
N GLY A 21 49.21 -11.36 0.09
CA GLY A 21 48.57 -12.03 -1.04
C GLY A 21 47.39 -12.91 -0.59
N ALA A 22 47.56 -13.69 0.47
CA ALA A 22 46.49 -14.51 1.06
C ALA A 22 45.34 -13.66 1.62
N VAL A 23 45.65 -12.56 2.32
CA VAL A 23 44.66 -11.62 2.82
C VAL A 23 43.87 -10.99 1.68
N VAL A 24 44.53 -10.56 0.60
CA VAL A 24 43.85 -10.00 -0.58
C VAL A 24 42.98 -11.05 -1.26
N LEU A 25 43.46 -12.28 -1.42
CA LEU A 25 42.69 -13.38 -2.03
C LEU A 25 41.42 -13.73 -1.25
N ILE A 26 41.40 -13.53 0.06
CA ILE A 26 40.23 -13.82 0.91
C ILE A 26 39.32 -12.58 1.05
N LEU A 27 39.88 -11.41 1.34
CA LEU A 27 39.09 -10.21 1.61
C LEU A 27 38.46 -9.62 0.34
N LEU A 28 39.14 -9.68 -0.80
CA LEU A 28 38.64 -9.09 -2.04
C LEU A 28 37.33 -9.76 -2.51
N PRO A 29 37.20 -11.10 -2.58
CA PRO A 29 35.93 -11.74 -2.90
C PRO A 29 34.81 -11.42 -1.91
N ILE A 30 35.13 -11.31 -0.61
CA ILE A 30 34.14 -10.95 0.42
C ILE A 30 33.62 -9.53 0.18
N LEU A 31 34.51 -8.57 -0.07
CA LEU A 31 34.13 -7.17 -0.36
C LEU A 31 33.29 -7.07 -1.64
N LEU A 32 33.67 -7.81 -2.70
CA LEU A 32 32.91 -7.86 -3.94
C LEU A 32 31.52 -8.48 -3.72
N PHE A 33 31.44 -9.55 -2.95
CA PHE A 33 30.16 -10.20 -2.61
C PHE A 33 29.25 -9.26 -1.80
N VAL A 34 29.79 -8.62 -0.75
CA VAL A 34 29.03 -7.65 0.07
C VAL A 34 28.58 -6.46 -0.77
N GLY A 35 29.46 -5.94 -1.63
CA GLY A 35 29.12 -4.83 -2.54
C GLY A 35 28.04 -5.22 -3.56
N TYR A 36 28.13 -6.42 -4.13
CA TYR A 36 27.12 -6.95 -5.05
C TYR A 36 25.78 -7.17 -4.34
N PHE A 37 25.79 -7.78 -3.15
CA PHE A 37 24.60 -7.99 -2.35
C PHE A 37 23.92 -6.66 -1.99
N TYR A 38 24.69 -5.70 -1.49
CA TYR A 38 24.19 -4.35 -1.19
C TYR A 38 23.62 -3.65 -2.43
N TYR A 39 24.27 -3.79 -3.58
CA TYR A 39 23.74 -3.24 -4.83
C TYR A 39 22.37 -3.86 -5.19
N GLN A 40 22.26 -5.18 -5.10
CA GLN A 40 21.01 -5.88 -5.44
C GLN A 40 19.87 -5.53 -4.48
N THR A 41 20.14 -5.45 -3.17
CA THR A 41 19.07 -5.27 -2.16
C THR A 41 18.72 -3.82 -1.86
N GLU A 42 19.61 -2.85 -2.14
CA GLU A 42 19.40 -1.44 -1.72
C GLU A 42 19.45 -0.41 -2.86
N ILE A 43 20.17 -0.71 -3.94
CA ILE A 43 20.49 0.30 -4.98
C ILE A 43 19.74 0.03 -6.28
N LYS A 44 19.67 -1.23 -6.72
CA LYS A 44 19.16 -1.59 -8.05
C LYS A 44 17.76 -1.02 -8.26
N GLU A 45 17.59 -0.20 -9.29
CA GLU A 45 16.28 0.35 -9.65
C GLU A 45 15.71 -0.43 -10.85
N ARG A 46 14.47 -0.90 -10.73
CA ARG A 46 13.73 -1.56 -11.80
C ARG A 46 12.43 -0.83 -12.07
N THR A 47 12.19 -0.46 -13.32
CA THR A 47 10.95 0.25 -13.68
C THR A 47 9.75 -0.68 -13.62
N LEU A 48 8.74 -0.29 -12.84
CA LEU A 48 7.44 -0.94 -12.80
C LEU A 48 6.50 -0.26 -13.81
N ILE A 49 6.35 1.06 -13.70
CA ILE A 49 5.38 1.82 -14.50
C ILE A 49 5.99 3.14 -14.97
N VAL A 50 5.67 3.51 -16.22
CA VAL A 50 5.85 4.86 -16.75
C VAL A 50 4.48 5.33 -17.23
N SER A 51 4.02 6.48 -16.76
CA SER A 51 2.73 7.04 -17.15
C SER A 51 2.85 8.51 -17.54
N HIS A 52 2.23 8.85 -18.65
CA HIS A 52 2.20 10.20 -19.20
C HIS A 52 0.84 10.85 -18.95
N SER A 53 0.84 12.15 -18.68
CA SER A 53 -0.40 12.94 -18.60
C SER A 53 -1.16 12.93 -19.93
N PRO A 54 -2.46 13.26 -19.95
CA PRO A 54 -3.26 13.26 -21.18
C PRO A 54 -2.67 14.10 -22.33
N ASN A 55 -2.01 15.21 -22.00
CA ASN A 55 -1.29 16.05 -22.98
C ASN A 55 0.21 15.70 -23.14
N SER A 56 0.66 14.61 -22.50
CA SER A 56 2.05 14.13 -22.47
C SER A 56 3.10 15.10 -21.92
N ALA A 57 2.69 16.22 -21.31
CA ALA A 57 3.61 17.22 -20.76
C ALA A 57 4.28 16.75 -19.45
N ASN A 58 3.60 15.88 -18.70
CA ASN A 58 4.06 15.38 -17.40
C ASN A 58 4.24 13.86 -17.46
N THR A 59 5.31 13.36 -16.83
CA THR A 59 5.59 11.92 -16.76
C THR A 59 5.88 11.54 -15.32
N ILE A 60 5.17 10.53 -14.82
CA ILE A 60 5.43 9.92 -13.52
C ILE A 60 6.01 8.53 -13.78
N LYS A 61 7.07 8.20 -13.05
CA LYS A 61 7.73 6.90 -13.12
C LYS A 61 7.70 6.24 -11.74
N ILE A 62 7.34 4.96 -11.70
CA ILE A 62 7.36 4.13 -10.49
C ILE A 62 8.40 3.05 -10.72
N GLU A 63 9.34 2.96 -9.79
CA GLU A 63 10.44 1.99 -9.85
C GLU A 63 10.51 1.24 -8.53
N GLU A 64 10.72 -0.06 -8.59
CA GLU A 64 11.17 -0.83 -7.45
C GLU A 64 12.64 -0.49 -7.18
N LYS A 65 13.00 -0.36 -5.91
CA LYS A 65 14.34 -0.04 -5.44
C LYS A 65 14.82 -1.17 -4.53
N GLY A 66 15.85 -1.87 -5.00
CA GLY A 66 16.35 -3.06 -4.36
C GLY A 66 15.43 -4.26 -4.54
N GLU A 67 15.98 -5.46 -4.48
CA GLU A 67 15.21 -6.70 -4.39
C GLU A 67 14.94 -7.03 -2.91
N PRO A 68 13.72 -7.50 -2.58
CA PRO A 68 13.41 -7.92 -1.22
C PRO A 68 14.34 -9.07 -0.81
N ALA A 69 15.01 -8.91 0.32
CA ALA A 69 15.82 -9.98 0.89
C ALA A 69 14.93 -10.94 1.70
N PHE A 70 15.03 -12.24 1.41
CA PHE A 70 14.32 -13.32 2.11
C PHE A 70 12.78 -13.19 2.08
N PHE A 71 12.18 -12.56 3.08
CA PHE A 71 10.74 -12.38 3.30
C PHE A 71 10.39 -10.92 3.62
N GLY A 72 11.20 -9.98 3.14
CA GLY A 72 11.06 -8.55 3.44
C GLY A 72 10.06 -7.82 2.53
N SER A 73 9.63 -6.65 2.98
CA SER A 73 8.91 -5.69 2.13
C SER A 73 9.82 -5.15 1.01
N SER A 74 9.22 -4.75 -0.11
CA SER A 74 9.92 -4.11 -1.23
C SER A 74 9.87 -2.59 -1.10
N SER A 75 10.93 -1.89 -1.51
CA SER A 75 10.91 -0.43 -1.60
C SER A 75 10.49 0.02 -2.99
N VAL A 76 9.65 1.04 -3.05
CA VAL A 76 9.22 1.66 -4.31
C VAL A 76 9.57 3.14 -4.30
N ARG A 77 10.01 3.64 -5.44
CA ARG A 77 10.35 5.03 -5.69
C ARG A 77 9.44 5.61 -6.75
N ILE A 78 8.69 6.65 -6.38
CA ILE A 78 7.86 7.41 -7.31
C ILE A 78 8.62 8.67 -7.71
N LYS A 79 8.92 8.83 -9.00
CA LYS A 79 9.70 9.93 -9.57
C LYS A 79 8.84 10.86 -10.43
N TYR A 80 9.11 12.16 -10.31
CA TYR A 80 8.68 13.19 -11.24
C TYR A 80 9.82 14.20 -11.40
N GLN A 81 10.38 14.30 -12.61
CA GLN A 81 11.60 15.09 -12.87
C GLN A 81 12.71 14.73 -11.88
N ASN A 82 13.29 15.71 -11.18
CA ASN A 82 14.35 15.51 -10.18
C ASN A 82 13.82 15.25 -8.76
N GLN A 83 12.50 15.14 -8.58
CA GLN A 83 11.88 14.90 -7.29
C GLN A 83 11.39 13.46 -7.19
N HIS A 84 11.45 12.90 -5.98
CA HIS A 84 10.95 11.56 -5.71
C HIS A 84 10.46 11.41 -4.28
N ILE A 85 9.69 10.36 -4.05
CA ILE A 85 9.41 9.81 -2.72
C ILE A 85 9.68 8.31 -2.73
N ASP A 86 10.20 7.82 -1.60
CA ASP A 86 10.41 6.40 -1.37
C ASP A 86 9.32 5.91 -0.40
N LEU A 87 8.73 4.77 -0.73
CA LEU A 87 7.68 4.10 0.03
C LEU A 87 8.03 2.62 0.14
N ILE A 88 7.27 1.90 0.98
CA ILE A 88 7.44 0.47 1.23
C ILE A 88 6.13 -0.23 0.85
N ILE A 89 6.25 -1.34 0.11
CA ILE A 89 5.16 -2.24 -0.24
C ILE A 89 5.41 -3.60 0.44
N SER A 90 4.52 -4.03 1.32
CA SER A 90 4.56 -5.38 1.88
C SER A 90 3.97 -6.39 0.88
N ASN A 91 4.84 -7.21 0.28
CA ASN A 91 4.51 -8.10 -0.83
C ASN A 91 4.99 -9.55 -0.58
N ASP A 92 4.96 -10.02 0.67
CA ASP A 92 5.34 -11.41 1.05
C ASP A 92 6.70 -11.86 0.47
N GLY A 93 7.72 -10.99 0.51
CA GLY A 93 9.05 -11.27 -0.03
C GLY A 93 9.15 -11.35 -1.56
N LYS A 94 8.06 -11.15 -2.29
CA LYS A 94 8.06 -11.19 -3.76
C LYS A 94 8.54 -9.87 -4.35
N THR A 95 9.33 -9.99 -5.40
CA THR A 95 9.68 -8.87 -6.28
C THR A 95 8.40 -8.24 -6.83
N LEU A 96 8.34 -6.90 -6.90
CA LEU A 96 7.14 -6.19 -7.35
C LEU A 96 6.87 -6.44 -8.84
N ASP A 97 5.66 -6.25 -9.31
CA ASP A 97 5.36 -6.21 -10.74
C ASP A 97 4.43 -5.03 -11.07
N ASP A 98 3.91 -5.01 -12.29
CA ASP A 98 3.01 -3.96 -12.76
C ASP A 98 1.63 -3.99 -12.08
N SER A 99 1.26 -5.09 -11.41
CA SER A 99 0.03 -5.16 -10.62
C SER A 99 0.14 -4.46 -9.27
N ASN A 100 1.36 -4.28 -8.74
CA ASN A 100 1.58 -3.65 -7.43
C ASN A 100 1.46 -2.11 -7.45
N ALA A 101 1.28 -1.49 -8.62
CA ALA A 101 1.13 -0.06 -8.72
C ALA A 101 0.16 0.32 -9.85
N SER A 102 -0.48 1.47 -9.73
CA SER A 102 -1.24 2.07 -10.84
C SER A 102 -1.22 3.59 -10.77
N ILE A 103 -1.35 4.23 -11.93
CA ILE A 103 -1.40 5.69 -12.05
C ILE A 103 -2.61 6.06 -12.89
N LYS A 104 -3.52 6.82 -12.29
CA LYS A 104 -4.70 7.38 -12.96
C LYS A 104 -4.59 8.91 -13.00
N TRP A 105 -4.55 9.49 -14.19
CA TRP A 105 -4.57 10.94 -14.36
C TRP A 105 -6.01 11.47 -14.26
N GLU A 106 -6.25 12.41 -13.34
CA GLU A 106 -7.52 13.13 -13.21
C GLU A 106 -7.51 14.43 -14.04
N SER A 107 -6.32 14.94 -14.38
CA SER A 107 -6.12 16.08 -15.27
C SER A 107 -4.70 16.03 -15.84
N ASN A 108 -4.30 17.04 -16.62
CA ASN A 108 -2.90 17.15 -17.07
C ASN A 108 -1.90 17.28 -15.91
N ASP A 109 -2.33 17.81 -14.76
CA ASP A 109 -1.45 18.25 -13.68
C ASP A 109 -1.61 17.46 -12.38
N THR A 110 -2.64 16.60 -12.32
CA THR A 110 -3.02 15.84 -11.13
C THR A 110 -3.20 14.38 -11.50
N ALA A 111 -2.57 13.50 -10.71
CA ALA A 111 -2.74 12.06 -10.83
C ALA A 111 -2.95 11.43 -9.45
N ILE A 112 -3.66 10.32 -9.45
CA ILE A 112 -3.84 9.43 -8.31
C ILE A 112 -2.95 8.22 -8.57
N ILE A 113 -2.06 7.95 -7.63
CA ILE A 113 -1.16 6.79 -7.64
C ILE A 113 -1.64 5.84 -6.57
N THR A 114 -1.86 4.58 -6.92
CA THR A 114 -2.25 3.53 -5.98
C THR A 114 -1.13 2.50 -5.93
N LEU A 115 -0.72 2.11 -4.72
CA LEU A 115 0.26 1.07 -4.46
C LEU A 115 -0.40 -0.08 -3.70
N GLU A 116 -0.18 -1.31 -4.15
CA GLU A 116 -0.83 -2.51 -3.63
C GLU A 116 0.22 -3.60 -3.42
N GLY A 117 0.09 -4.34 -2.33
CA GLY A 117 0.95 -5.49 -2.02
C GLY A 117 0.11 -6.55 -1.34
N GLU A 118 0.53 -7.81 -1.44
CA GLU A 118 -0.27 -8.94 -0.94
C GLU A 118 -0.59 -8.87 0.56
N GLU A 119 0.27 -8.21 1.35
CA GLU A 119 0.15 -8.12 2.80
C GLU A 119 -0.21 -6.71 3.29
N GLN A 120 -0.59 -5.82 2.38
CA GLN A 120 -0.99 -4.47 2.72
C GLN A 120 -2.27 -4.05 2.02
N PHE A 121 -2.93 -3.08 2.63
CA PHE A 121 -4.03 -2.40 1.97
C PHE A 121 -3.50 -1.41 0.94
N PRO A 122 -4.30 -1.09 -0.08
CA PRO A 122 -3.91 -0.08 -1.05
C PRO A 122 -3.53 1.24 -0.38
N GLU A 123 -2.35 1.76 -0.71
CA GLU A 123 -1.90 3.10 -0.33
C GLU A 123 -2.11 4.05 -1.51
N THR A 124 -2.75 5.21 -1.27
CA THR A 124 -3.04 6.18 -2.34
C THR A 124 -2.30 7.49 -2.13
N ILE A 125 -1.61 7.93 -3.17
CA ILE A 125 -0.86 9.17 -3.24
C ILE A 125 -1.46 10.06 -4.32
N VAL A 126 -1.78 11.31 -3.97
CA VAL A 126 -2.10 12.34 -4.96
C VAL A 126 -0.81 13.04 -5.36
N PHE A 127 -0.53 12.98 -6.66
CA PHE A 127 0.43 13.84 -7.33
C PHE A 127 -0.27 15.11 -7.81
N ASN A 128 0.31 16.28 -7.56
CA ASN A 128 -0.11 17.52 -8.19
C ASN A 128 1.10 18.42 -8.45
N LYS A 129 1.36 18.76 -9.72
CA LYS A 129 2.54 19.52 -10.14
C LYS A 129 2.61 20.93 -9.55
N ASN A 130 1.46 21.52 -9.24
CA ASN A 130 1.34 22.90 -8.78
C ASN A 130 1.45 23.01 -7.25
N ASN A 131 1.49 21.88 -6.53
CA ASN A 131 1.64 21.86 -5.08
C ASN A 131 3.11 21.97 -4.65
N ARG A 132 3.37 22.66 -3.54
CA ARG A 132 4.71 22.71 -2.91
C ARG A 132 5.27 21.33 -2.56
N LYS A 133 4.41 20.44 -2.06
CA LYS A 133 4.72 19.01 -1.90
C LYS A 133 3.96 18.26 -2.98
N LEU A 134 4.69 17.78 -3.99
CA LEU A 134 4.13 17.14 -5.18
C LEU A 134 3.30 15.91 -4.84
N PHE A 135 3.85 15.06 -3.96
CA PHE A 135 3.25 13.80 -3.55
C PHE A 135 2.66 13.90 -2.15
N LYS A 136 1.37 13.64 -2.00
CA LYS A 136 0.67 13.64 -0.72
C LYS A 136 -0.09 12.35 -0.54
N ASN A 137 0.16 11.64 0.55
CA ASN A 137 -0.69 10.53 0.97
C ASN A 137 -2.08 11.08 1.29
N VAL A 138 -3.10 10.47 0.69
CA VAL A 138 -4.49 10.89 0.85
C VAL A 138 -5.34 9.71 1.26
N GLN A 139 -6.49 10.03 1.85
CA GLN A 139 -7.50 9.03 2.14
C GLN A 139 -8.54 9.01 1.04
N ILE A 140 -8.52 7.97 0.23
CA ILE A 140 -9.52 7.74 -0.81
C ILE A 140 -10.21 6.42 -0.52
N GLN A 141 -11.52 6.36 -0.80
CA GLN A 141 -12.25 5.11 -0.77
C GLN A 141 -11.75 4.23 -1.92
N VAL A 142 -11.07 3.15 -1.57
CA VAL A 142 -10.48 2.21 -2.54
C VAL A 142 -11.38 1.00 -2.77
N ASP A 143 -12.20 0.65 -1.78
CA ASP A 143 -13.13 -0.47 -1.88
C ASP A 143 -14.45 -0.20 -1.14
N SER A 144 -15.52 -0.84 -1.60
CA SER A 144 -16.87 -0.80 -1.05
C SER A 144 -17.57 -2.13 -1.27
N ASN A 145 -17.55 -2.98 -0.26
CA ASN A 145 -18.22 -4.28 -0.28
C ASN A 145 -19.59 -4.20 0.41
N THR A 146 -20.64 -4.69 -0.24
CA THR A 146 -21.97 -4.78 0.37
C THR A 146 -22.07 -6.04 1.23
N LEU A 147 -22.26 -5.86 2.54
CA LEU A 147 -22.37 -6.98 3.48
C LEU A 147 -23.81 -7.44 3.64
N VAL A 148 -24.75 -6.49 3.71
CA VAL A 148 -26.18 -6.77 3.89
C VAL A 148 -26.99 -5.88 2.96
N THR A 149 -27.97 -6.48 2.32
CA THR A 149 -29.04 -5.79 1.60
C THR A 149 -30.37 -6.24 2.17
N SER A 150 -31.23 -5.29 2.52
CA SER A 150 -32.55 -5.58 3.09
C SER A 150 -33.61 -4.69 2.47
N GLU A 151 -34.72 -5.29 2.03
CA GLU A 151 -35.81 -4.60 1.36
C GLU A 151 -37.01 -4.43 2.31
N SER A 152 -37.74 -3.33 2.14
CA SER A 152 -39.01 -3.14 2.83
C SER A 152 -40.03 -4.22 2.46
N PRO A 153 -41.05 -4.47 3.30
CA PRO A 153 -42.06 -5.49 3.00
C PRO A 153 -42.82 -5.28 1.67
N ASP A 154 -42.89 -4.03 1.18
CA ASP A 154 -43.46 -3.70 -0.13
C ASP A 154 -42.43 -3.67 -1.28
N HIS A 155 -41.17 -4.02 -1.02
CA HIS A 155 -40.04 -4.04 -1.95
C HIS A 155 -39.71 -2.70 -2.63
N LYS A 156 -40.23 -1.58 -2.11
CA LYS A 156 -40.01 -0.24 -2.69
C LYS A 156 -38.78 0.46 -2.12
N LYS A 157 -38.34 0.10 -0.91
CA LYS A 157 -37.20 0.68 -0.22
C LYS A 157 -36.17 -0.37 0.08
N ILE A 158 -34.94 0.09 0.18
CA ILE A 158 -33.78 -0.75 0.41
C ILE A 158 -32.85 -0.07 1.41
N ILE A 159 -32.27 -0.89 2.27
CA ILE A 159 -31.16 -0.55 3.15
C ILE A 159 -29.98 -1.41 2.71
N GLU A 160 -28.84 -0.77 2.51
CA GLU A 160 -27.58 -1.47 2.26
C GLU A 160 -26.56 -1.10 3.33
N ILE A 161 -25.95 -2.11 3.92
CA ILE A 161 -24.84 -1.94 4.84
C ILE A 161 -23.59 -2.36 4.09
N ARG A 162 -22.67 -1.41 3.90
CA ARG A 162 -21.44 -1.62 3.16
C ARG A 162 -20.23 -1.43 4.07
N GLU A 163 -19.26 -2.32 3.93
CA GLU A 163 -17.91 -2.11 4.43
C GLU A 163 -17.15 -1.27 3.41
N ILE A 164 -16.59 -0.17 3.88
CA ILE A 164 -15.84 0.77 3.06
C ILE A 164 -14.39 0.75 3.53
N THR A 165 -13.47 0.47 2.60
CA THR A 165 -12.04 0.57 2.86
C THR A 165 -11.54 1.89 2.30
N ARG A 166 -10.93 2.70 3.17
CA ARG A 166 -10.20 3.90 2.79
C ARG A 166 -8.70 3.63 2.88
N SER A 167 -7.97 3.93 1.81
CA SER A 167 -6.52 3.97 1.87
C SER A 167 -6.10 5.04 2.88
N GLN A 168 -5.07 4.81 3.69
CA GLN A 168 -4.49 5.85 4.54
C GLN A 168 -3.04 5.49 4.88
N GLY A 169 -2.11 5.73 3.95
CA GLY A 169 -0.74 5.24 4.13
C GLY A 169 -0.73 3.72 4.36
N GLN A 170 0.18 3.26 5.22
CA GLN A 170 0.27 1.85 5.63
C GLN A 170 -0.81 1.38 6.63
N LYS A 171 -1.72 2.25 7.08
CA LYS A 171 -2.78 1.90 8.05
C LYS A 171 -4.14 2.30 7.48
N PRO A 172 -4.80 1.44 6.69
CA PRO A 172 -6.10 1.78 6.13
C PRO A 172 -7.11 2.06 7.24
N LYS A 173 -8.22 2.69 6.86
CA LYS A 173 -9.40 2.76 7.71
C LYS A 173 -10.51 1.96 7.09
N ARG A 174 -11.00 0.96 7.81
CA ARG A 174 -12.26 0.31 7.52
C ARG A 174 -13.36 1.03 8.27
N LEU A 175 -14.50 1.18 7.61
CA LEU A 175 -15.69 1.78 8.23
C LEU A 175 -16.93 1.06 7.73
N LEU A 176 -17.93 0.99 8.60
CA LEU A 176 -19.25 0.52 8.24
C LEU A 176 -20.09 1.74 7.84
N ARG A 177 -20.72 1.68 6.67
CA ARG A 177 -21.61 2.73 6.18
C ARG A 177 -22.98 2.16 5.84
N ILE A 178 -23.99 2.83 6.37
CA ILE A 178 -25.39 2.50 6.12
C ILE A 178 -25.91 3.43 5.03
N TYR A 179 -26.49 2.84 4.00
CA TYR A 179 -27.19 3.52 2.92
C TYR A 179 -28.67 3.13 2.92
N TYR A 180 -29.51 4.04 2.46
CA TYR A 180 -30.95 3.83 2.36
C TYR A 180 -31.52 4.58 1.16
N GLY A 181 -32.59 4.07 0.57
CA GLY A 181 -33.24 4.75 -0.55
C GLY A 181 -34.36 3.93 -1.18
N LYS A 182 -34.87 4.41 -2.32
CA LYS A 182 -35.80 3.62 -3.13
C LYS A 182 -35.01 2.54 -3.86
N LYS A 183 -35.61 1.35 -4.00
CA LYS A 183 -35.02 0.27 -4.79
C LYS A 183 -34.80 0.74 -6.23
N GLY A 184 -33.60 0.50 -6.77
CA GLY A 184 -33.21 0.94 -8.12
C GLY A 184 -32.83 2.42 -8.25
N SER A 185 -32.74 3.17 -7.14
CA SER A 185 -32.26 4.55 -7.14
C SER A 185 -30.86 4.67 -6.52
N ASN A 186 -30.22 5.83 -6.69
CA ASN A 186 -29.01 6.15 -5.94
C ASN A 186 -29.34 6.24 -4.45
N LEU A 187 -28.66 5.44 -3.64
CA LEU A 187 -28.91 5.40 -2.20
C LEU A 187 -28.25 6.58 -1.50
N ASN A 188 -28.96 7.11 -0.51
CA ASN A 188 -28.46 8.18 0.34
C ASN A 188 -27.66 7.58 1.49
N LYS A 189 -26.58 8.26 1.85
CA LYS A 189 -25.82 7.92 3.04
C LYS A 189 -26.63 8.26 4.29
N TYR A 190 -26.79 7.29 5.19
CA TYR A 190 -27.43 7.48 6.48
C TYR A 190 -26.42 7.77 7.61
N LYS A 191 -25.51 6.82 7.89
CA LYS A 191 -24.56 6.90 9.01
C LYS A 191 -23.24 6.18 8.68
N GLU A 192 -22.14 6.66 9.27
CA GLU A 192 -20.80 6.07 9.19
C GLU A 192 -20.27 5.77 10.59
N TYR A 193 -19.56 4.64 10.72
CA TYR A 193 -18.90 4.20 11.95
C TYR A 193 -17.39 4.15 11.73
N TYR A 194 -16.62 5.00 12.43
CA TYR A 194 -15.21 5.29 12.11
C TYR A 194 -14.15 4.52 12.94
N HIS A 195 -14.55 3.79 13.98
CA HIS A 195 -13.62 3.18 14.94
C HIS A 195 -13.43 1.68 14.70
N LEU A 196 -13.47 1.26 13.44
CA LEU A 196 -13.60 -0.13 13.06
C LEU A 196 -12.32 -0.62 12.39
N ASP A 197 -11.31 -0.97 13.19
CA ASP A 197 -10.08 -1.63 12.71
C ASP A 197 -10.30 -3.14 12.46
N ARG A 198 -11.54 -3.57 12.19
CA ARG A 198 -11.93 -4.96 11.93
C ARG A 198 -12.86 -5.06 10.73
N SER A 199 -13.04 -6.27 10.19
CA SER A 199 -14.05 -6.54 9.17
C SER A 199 -15.32 -7.10 9.82
N TYR A 200 -16.49 -6.73 9.27
CA TYR A 200 -17.78 -7.28 9.70
C TYR A 200 -18.19 -8.45 8.84
N LYS A 201 -18.83 -9.44 9.47
CA LYS A 201 -19.54 -10.50 8.77
C LYS A 201 -21.01 -10.14 8.62
N ALA A 202 -21.65 -10.66 7.58
CA ALA A 202 -23.07 -10.40 7.31
C ALA A 202 -23.99 -10.86 8.45
N ASP A 203 -23.61 -11.92 9.18
CA ASP A 203 -24.35 -12.46 10.33
C ASP A 203 -24.25 -11.58 11.59
N GLN A 204 -23.39 -10.55 11.60
CA GLN A 204 -23.28 -9.59 12.69
C GLN A 204 -24.18 -8.36 12.49
N LEU A 205 -24.89 -8.28 11.36
CA LEU A 205 -25.60 -7.10 10.91
C LEU A 205 -27.07 -7.47 10.62
N TYR A 206 -27.98 -6.97 11.44
CA TYR A 206 -29.40 -7.30 11.32
C TYR A 206 -30.22 -6.07 10.94
N VAL A 207 -31.13 -6.24 9.99
CA VAL A 207 -32.09 -5.21 9.57
C VAL A 207 -33.50 -5.76 9.74
N ASP A 208 -34.23 -5.19 10.69
CA ASP A 208 -35.61 -5.56 11.01
C ASP A 208 -36.55 -4.45 10.59
N TRP A 209 -37.42 -4.72 9.61
CA TRP A 209 -38.44 -3.78 9.18
C TRP A 209 -39.65 -3.84 10.11
N THR A 210 -40.04 -2.70 10.68
CA THR A 210 -41.28 -2.59 11.46
C THR A 210 -42.49 -2.33 10.57
N ASN A 211 -42.28 -1.66 9.43
CA ASN A 211 -43.28 -1.42 8.38
C ASN A 211 -42.60 -1.01 7.06
N ASN A 212 -43.37 -0.58 6.05
CA ASN A 212 -42.85 -0.15 4.73
C ASN A 212 -41.98 1.12 4.76
N THR A 213 -41.84 1.79 5.89
CA THR A 213 -41.14 3.08 6.02
C THR A 213 -40.12 3.12 7.14
N GLN A 214 -40.13 2.13 8.03
CA GLN A 214 -39.31 2.14 9.24
C GLN A 214 -38.60 0.81 9.42
N ALA A 215 -37.32 0.89 9.77
CA ALA A 215 -36.49 -0.27 10.04
C ALA A 215 -35.52 0.03 11.18
N SER A 216 -35.21 -1.01 11.95
CA SER A 216 -34.13 -1.01 12.92
C SER A 216 -32.94 -1.78 12.37
N ILE A 217 -31.76 -1.23 12.57
CA ILE A 217 -30.48 -1.87 12.26
C ILE A 217 -29.81 -2.16 13.59
N ARG A 218 -29.40 -3.41 13.80
CA ARG A 218 -28.66 -3.85 14.99
C ARG A 218 -27.30 -4.37 14.56
N ILE A 219 -26.26 -3.87 15.21
CA ILE A 219 -24.87 -4.19 14.92
C ILE A 219 -24.31 -4.97 16.10
N PHE A 220 -23.77 -6.14 15.81
CA PHE A 220 -23.11 -7.02 16.75
C PHE A 220 -21.64 -7.21 16.40
N THR A 221 -20.91 -7.72 17.37
CA THR A 221 -19.48 -7.98 17.32
C THR A 221 -19.22 -9.31 18.01
N ASP A 222 -18.00 -9.83 17.91
CA ASP A 222 -17.62 -11.02 18.67
C ASP A 222 -17.73 -10.80 20.19
N SER A 223 -17.65 -9.54 20.65
CA SER A 223 -17.88 -9.13 22.04
C SER A 223 -19.35 -8.89 22.41
N GLY A 224 -20.29 -9.05 21.47
CA GLY A 224 -21.72 -8.83 21.67
C GLY A 224 -22.27 -7.59 20.98
N PHE A 225 -23.39 -7.07 21.49
CA PHE A 225 -24.09 -5.90 20.94
C PHE A 225 -23.22 -4.64 20.96
N GLU A 226 -23.22 -3.89 19.86
CA GLU A 226 -22.42 -2.66 19.72
C GLU A 226 -23.28 -1.42 19.55
N ASP A 227 -24.21 -1.43 18.60
CA ASP A 227 -25.09 -0.28 18.38
C ASP A 227 -26.42 -0.69 17.74
N SER A 228 -27.41 0.19 17.85
CA SER A 228 -28.67 0.08 17.13
C SER A 228 -29.11 1.43 16.59
N VAL A 229 -29.68 1.42 15.39
CA VAL A 229 -30.11 2.62 14.70
C VAL A 229 -31.48 2.39 14.09
N GLN A 230 -32.36 3.37 14.25
CA GLN A 230 -33.67 3.39 13.58
C GLN A 230 -33.58 4.29 12.36
N ILE A 231 -34.12 3.82 11.23
CA ILE A 231 -34.28 4.60 10.00
C ILE A 231 -35.77 4.79 9.76
N ASP A 232 -36.17 6.03 9.54
CA ASP A 232 -37.52 6.40 9.11
C ASP A 232 -37.44 7.12 7.77
N PHE A 233 -37.92 6.46 6.72
CA PHE A 233 -37.90 6.94 5.34
C PHE A 233 -38.88 8.10 5.09
N ASN A 234 -39.76 8.44 6.03
CA ASN A 234 -40.66 9.59 5.89
C ASN A 234 -40.04 10.91 6.39
N LYS A 235 -38.89 10.83 7.08
CA LYS A 235 -38.22 12.01 7.64
C LYS A 235 -37.21 12.67 6.69
N TYR A 236 -37.03 12.12 5.49
CA TYR A 236 -36.00 12.52 4.53
C TYR A 236 -36.50 12.52 3.09
#